data_AF-A0A5E4YVN7-F1
#
_entry.id   AF-A0A5E4YVN7-F1
#
_cell.length_a   1.000
_cell.length_b   1.000
_cell.length_c   1.000
_cell.angle_alpha   90.00
_cell.angle_beta   90.00
_cell.angle_gamma   90.00
#
_symmetry.space_group_name_H-M   'P 1'
#
loop_
_entity.id
_entity.type
_entity.pdbx_description
1 polymer ?
#
loop_
_entity_poly.entity_id
_entity_poly.type
_entity_poly.pdbx_seq_one_letter_code
_entity_poly.pdbx_strand_id
1 'polypeptide(L)'
;MTDAESLPADLPLTERIVRAMPDLTPAQQRMAAFVLDNTFRAATMRIDEFASAVGVSLATVNRFARALGFDGYPQCRAAMVRGYEATLAPIESLRTSKAQVSASADVMAASLAQAIENLDWTRRALDAATCERAVESILQARRIYVLGLGASGYLAGLLHHGLDPYCENVQAVVGVGGSTHAARQLFKLREGDLVIALAFPRYVSDTITLCRRLRGRGVPVMVLTDSPTSPLAPLGDIVIFVRSKPRLSSNSEASVLAIIDALCDAVAQRAKHAVDRATELTDFLLPWLDSASLAQTTGASAPANAPAGPVVGRVVAPQRTAAANATANSHTTVVVAAATASTQGTQNLGQQATPRTVPGSQDRKDKAS
;
A
#
# COMPACT_ATOMS: atom_id res chain seq x y z
N MET A 1 -32.94 13.55 -15.77
CA MET A 1 -33.34 12.76 -14.60
C MET A 1 -32.61 11.44 -14.78
N THR A 2 -31.38 11.40 -14.29
CA THR A 2 -30.45 10.28 -14.48
C THR A 2 -30.27 9.69 -13.09
N ASP A 3 -30.68 8.44 -12.93
CA ASP A 3 -30.70 7.78 -11.63
C ASP A 3 -29.29 7.78 -11.02
N ALA A 4 -29.21 8.27 -9.78
CA ALA A 4 -28.03 8.19 -8.94
C ALA A 4 -27.83 6.72 -8.56
N GLU A 5 -27.23 5.96 -9.48
CA GLU A 5 -26.74 4.62 -9.22
C GLU A 5 -25.85 4.68 -7.98
N SER A 6 -26.29 4.00 -6.91
CA SER A 6 -25.70 4.08 -5.59
C SER A 6 -24.21 3.82 -5.67
N LEU A 7 -23.39 4.84 -5.42
CA LEU A 7 -21.94 4.74 -5.45
C LEU A 7 -21.48 3.58 -4.53
N PRO A 8 -20.65 2.64 -5.02
CA PRO A 8 -20.15 1.50 -4.25
C PRO A 8 -19.67 1.90 -2.85
N ALA A 9 -20.19 1.24 -1.81
CA ALA A 9 -20.01 1.59 -0.39
C ALA A 9 -18.53 1.69 0.06
N ASP A 10 -17.62 1.09 -0.70
CA ASP A 10 -16.19 0.92 -0.45
C ASP A 10 -15.30 1.97 -1.15
N LEU A 11 -15.84 2.80 -2.05
CA LEU A 11 -15.06 3.84 -2.71
C LEU A 11 -14.49 4.86 -1.71
N PRO A 12 -13.19 5.21 -1.79
CA PRO A 12 -12.61 6.29 -1.01
C PRO A 12 -13.41 7.58 -1.19
N LEU A 13 -13.62 8.33 -0.10
CA LEU A 13 -14.41 9.56 -0.13
C LEU A 13 -13.91 10.56 -1.19
N THR A 14 -12.60 10.68 -1.34
CA THR A 14 -11.97 11.55 -2.33
C THR A 14 -12.43 11.20 -3.75
N GLU A 15 -12.54 9.90 -4.06
CA GLU A 15 -13.00 9.44 -5.37
C GLU A 15 -14.49 9.71 -5.57
N ARG A 16 -15.32 9.50 -4.53
CA ARG A 16 -16.74 9.89 -4.56
C ARG A 16 -16.92 11.37 -4.85
N ILE A 17 -16.13 12.23 -4.21
CA ILE A 17 -16.16 13.68 -4.42
C ILE A 17 -15.77 14.03 -5.85
N VAL A 18 -14.68 13.47 -6.37
CA VAL A 18 -14.21 13.74 -7.74
C VAL A 18 -15.23 13.29 -8.78
N ARG A 19 -15.85 12.13 -8.59
CA ARG A 19 -16.88 11.60 -9.50
C ARG A 19 -18.17 12.42 -9.47
N ALA A 20 -18.62 12.84 -8.28
CA ALA A 20 -19.83 13.64 -8.15
C ALA A 20 -19.63 15.09 -8.60
N MET A 21 -18.39 15.59 -8.64
CA MET A 21 -18.04 17.01 -8.88
C MET A 21 -18.80 17.68 -10.05
N PRO A 22 -18.99 17.03 -11.22
CA PRO A 22 -19.72 17.62 -12.35
C PRO A 22 -21.21 17.88 -12.05
N ASP A 23 -21.81 17.07 -11.18
CA ASP A 23 -23.25 17.10 -10.86
C ASP A 23 -23.53 17.90 -9.58
N LEU A 24 -22.50 18.36 -8.88
CA LEU A 24 -22.63 19.17 -7.67
C LEU A 24 -23.05 20.61 -8.00
N THR A 25 -24.00 21.15 -7.24
CA THR A 25 -24.34 22.58 -7.25
C THR A 25 -23.13 23.44 -6.84
N PRO A 26 -23.08 24.75 -7.15
CA PRO A 26 -21.97 25.61 -6.75
C PRO A 26 -21.67 25.61 -5.25
N ALA A 27 -22.70 25.49 -4.40
CA ALA A 27 -22.53 25.36 -2.96
C ALA A 27 -21.90 24.00 -2.56
N GLN A 28 -22.28 22.93 -3.25
CA GLN A 28 -21.71 21.60 -3.05
C GLN A 28 -20.29 21.48 -3.58
N GLN A 29 -19.96 22.15 -4.68
CA GLN A 29 -18.59 22.22 -5.19
C GLN A 29 -17.66 22.93 -4.19
N ARG A 30 -18.12 24.00 -3.52
CA ARG A 30 -17.36 24.63 -2.43
C ARG A 30 -17.15 23.70 -1.24
N MET A 31 -18.18 22.92 -0.86
CA MET A 31 -18.05 21.89 0.19
C MET A 31 -17.05 20.80 -0.22
N ALA A 32 -17.13 20.33 -1.47
CA ALA A 32 -16.19 19.36 -2.03
C ALA A 32 -14.75 19.89 -2.00
N ALA A 33 -14.51 21.11 -2.49
CA ALA A 33 -13.20 21.75 -2.46
C ALA A 33 -12.67 21.88 -1.02
N PHE A 34 -13.50 22.33 -0.07
CA PHE A 34 -13.10 22.43 1.34
C PHE A 34 -12.67 21.07 1.91
N VAL A 35 -13.41 19.99 1.62
CA VAL A 35 -13.06 18.63 2.09
C VAL A 35 -11.76 18.13 1.47
N LEU A 36 -11.52 18.42 0.19
CA LEU A 36 -10.29 18.04 -0.52
C LEU A 36 -9.07 18.82 0.01
N ASP A 37 -9.23 20.11 0.27
CA ASP A 37 -8.14 20.97 0.73
C ASP A 37 -7.86 20.81 2.24
N ASN A 38 -8.87 20.41 3.03
CA ASN A 38 -8.81 20.40 4.48
C ASN A 38 -9.37 19.09 5.08
N THR A 39 -8.97 17.94 4.54
CA THR A 39 -9.57 16.64 4.88
C THR A 39 -9.60 16.34 6.37
N PHE A 40 -8.51 16.64 7.10
CA PHE A 40 -8.47 16.45 8.55
C PHE A 40 -9.49 17.33 9.29
N ARG A 41 -9.52 18.62 8.97
CA ARG A 41 -10.40 19.59 9.60
C ARG A 41 -11.86 19.26 9.30
N ALA A 42 -12.18 18.88 8.07
CA ALA A 42 -13.53 18.44 7.69
C ALA A 42 -13.95 17.17 8.43
N ALA A 43 -13.03 16.21 8.63
CA ALA A 43 -13.30 14.97 9.35
C ALA A 43 -13.59 15.17 10.85
N THR A 44 -13.08 16.24 11.46
CA THR A 44 -13.27 16.52 12.89
C THR A 44 -14.48 17.39 13.19
N MET A 45 -14.93 18.21 12.24
CA MET A 45 -16.07 19.12 12.39
C MET A 45 -17.41 18.42 12.63
N ARG A 46 -18.28 19.06 13.42
CA ARG A 46 -19.71 18.77 13.48
C ARG A 46 -20.43 19.40 12.27
N ILE A 47 -21.67 18.98 12.02
CA ILE A 47 -22.43 19.41 10.83
C ILE A 47 -22.63 20.94 10.78
N ASP A 48 -22.86 21.56 11.93
CA ASP A 48 -23.00 23.01 12.12
C ASP A 48 -21.69 23.75 11.90
N GLU A 49 -20.58 23.21 12.40
CA GLU A 49 -19.24 23.76 12.20
C GLU A 49 -18.83 23.70 10.73
N PHE A 50 -19.11 22.58 10.06
CA PHE A 50 -18.84 22.41 8.63
C PHE A 50 -19.72 23.33 7.78
N ALA A 51 -21.01 23.43 8.11
CA ALA A 51 -21.94 24.34 7.45
C ALA A 51 -21.46 25.80 7.56
N SER A 52 -21.05 26.22 8.76
CA SER A 52 -20.51 27.55 9.03
C SER A 52 -19.20 27.80 8.28
N ALA A 53 -18.27 26.85 8.29
CA ALA A 53 -16.97 26.97 7.64
C ALA A 53 -17.05 27.17 6.12
N VAL A 54 -18.09 26.62 5.47
CA VAL A 54 -18.31 26.74 4.02
C VAL A 54 -19.37 27.79 3.67
N GLY A 55 -20.05 28.37 4.67
CA GLY A 55 -21.10 29.38 4.48
C GLY A 55 -22.37 28.82 3.85
N VAL A 56 -22.85 27.66 4.31
CA VAL A 56 -24.05 26.97 3.81
C VAL A 56 -24.98 26.55 4.94
N SER A 57 -26.23 26.17 4.62
CA SER A 57 -27.17 25.66 5.61
C SER A 57 -26.95 24.17 5.93
N LEU A 58 -27.37 23.74 7.13
CA LEU A 58 -27.35 22.32 7.55
C LEU A 58 -28.06 21.38 6.56
N ALA A 59 -29.18 21.82 6.00
CA ALA A 59 -29.91 21.08 4.97
C ALA A 59 -29.06 20.88 3.70
N THR A 60 -28.25 21.88 3.35
CA THR A 60 -27.35 21.83 2.18
C THR A 60 -26.18 20.87 2.42
N VAL A 61 -25.66 20.79 3.64
CA VAL A 61 -24.66 19.78 4.03
C VAL A 61 -25.21 18.35 3.93
N ASN A 62 -26.44 18.12 4.37
CA ASN A 62 -27.05 16.79 4.22
C ASN A 62 -27.34 16.44 2.76
N ARG A 63 -27.75 17.40 1.93
CA ARG A 63 -27.88 17.20 0.48
C ARG A 63 -26.54 16.89 -0.18
N PHE A 64 -25.45 17.50 0.28
CA PHE A 64 -24.10 17.16 -0.16
C PHE A 64 -23.72 15.72 0.18
N ALA A 65 -23.93 15.30 1.43
CA ALA A 65 -23.68 13.92 1.84
C ALA A 65 -24.45 12.90 0.96
N ARG A 66 -25.73 13.19 0.66
CA ARG A 66 -26.55 12.38 -0.24
C ARG A 66 -26.07 12.38 -1.69
N ALA A 67 -25.63 13.52 -2.20
CA ALA A 67 -25.03 13.61 -3.53
C ALA A 67 -23.73 12.79 -3.65
N LEU A 68 -23.03 12.57 -2.53
CA LEU A 68 -21.87 11.68 -2.45
C LEU A 68 -22.24 10.22 -2.17
N GLY A 69 -23.54 9.87 -2.16
CA GLY A 69 -24.03 8.52 -1.92
C GLY A 69 -23.98 8.06 -0.46
N PHE A 70 -24.19 8.98 0.49
CA PHE A 70 -24.35 8.67 1.93
C PHE A 70 -25.76 9.06 2.41
N ASP A 71 -26.29 8.36 3.41
CA ASP A 71 -27.63 8.61 3.96
C ASP A 71 -27.76 9.98 4.65
N GLY A 72 -26.63 10.53 5.09
CA GLY A 72 -26.52 11.85 5.67
C GLY A 72 -25.11 12.19 6.11
N TYR A 73 -24.95 13.40 6.67
CA TYR A 73 -23.65 13.90 7.09
C TYR A 73 -22.88 12.99 8.08
N PRO A 74 -23.51 12.32 9.08
CA PRO A 74 -22.77 11.45 9.99
C PRO A 74 -22.01 10.32 9.28
N GLN A 75 -22.64 9.68 8.29
CA GLN A 75 -22.01 8.60 7.52
C GLN A 75 -20.93 9.14 6.57
N CYS A 76 -21.17 10.30 5.96
CA CYS A 76 -20.18 11.01 5.15
C CYS A 76 -18.94 11.41 5.98
N ARG A 77 -19.15 11.95 7.20
CA ARG A 77 -18.09 12.28 8.16
C ARG A 77 -17.35 11.02 8.61
N ALA A 78 -18.04 9.91 8.86
CA ALA A 78 -17.38 8.64 9.17
C ALA A 78 -16.47 8.18 8.00
N ALA A 79 -16.88 8.40 6.75
CA ALA A 79 -16.02 8.16 5.59
C ALA A 79 -14.82 9.13 5.52
N MET A 80 -14.99 10.40 5.88
CA MET A 80 -13.89 11.38 6.02
C MET A 80 -12.88 10.91 7.08
N VAL A 81 -13.37 10.49 8.25
CA VAL A 81 -12.54 10.00 9.36
C VAL A 81 -11.77 8.75 8.94
N ARG A 82 -12.41 7.76 8.32
CA ARG A 82 -11.71 6.56 7.82
C ARG A 82 -10.61 6.88 6.81
N GLY A 83 -10.87 7.80 5.87
CA GLY A 83 -9.85 8.24 4.91
C GLY A 83 -8.66 8.93 5.59
N TYR A 84 -8.92 9.66 6.67
CA TYR A 84 -7.87 10.30 7.47
C TYR A 84 -7.13 9.32 8.40
N GLU A 85 -7.82 8.37 9.02
CA GLU A 85 -7.22 7.31 9.84
C GLU A 85 -6.18 6.51 9.04
N ALA A 86 -6.46 6.19 7.78
CA ALA A 86 -5.47 5.56 6.89
C ALA A 86 -4.19 6.40 6.72
N THR A 87 -4.29 7.73 6.79
CA THR A 87 -3.17 8.66 6.72
C THR A 87 -2.40 8.76 8.04
N LEU A 88 -3.06 8.58 9.19
CA LEU A 88 -2.41 8.58 10.51
C LEU A 88 -1.95 7.20 10.98
N ALA A 89 -2.45 6.11 10.39
CA ALA A 89 -2.19 4.75 10.84
C ALA A 89 -0.70 4.47 11.07
N PRO A 90 0.24 4.84 10.17
CA PRO A 90 1.67 4.68 10.43
C PRO A 90 2.18 5.40 11.70
N ILE A 91 1.68 6.61 11.97
CA ILE A 91 2.06 7.40 13.15
C ILE A 91 1.56 6.71 14.42
N GLU A 92 0.35 6.17 14.40
CA GLU A 92 -0.24 5.48 15.55
C GLU A 92 0.40 4.10 15.79
N SER A 93 0.74 3.38 14.71
CA SER A 93 1.54 2.15 14.80
C SER A 93 2.93 2.44 15.41
N LEU A 94 3.58 3.54 15.03
CA LEU A 94 4.84 3.97 15.64
C LEU A 94 4.68 4.34 17.12
N ARG A 95 3.62 5.04 17.52
CA ARG A 95 3.35 5.37 18.93
C ARG A 95 3.14 4.11 19.76
N THR A 96 2.31 3.18 19.27
CA THR A 96 2.04 1.90 19.94
C THR A 96 3.32 1.07 20.07
N SER A 97 4.10 0.98 18.99
CA SER A 97 5.38 0.26 19.01
C SER A 97 6.42 0.91 19.90
N LYS A 98 6.41 2.24 20.08
CA LYS A 98 7.29 2.93 21.04
C LYS A 98 6.85 2.74 22.49
N ALA A 99 5.55 2.59 22.74
CA ALA A 99 5.02 2.31 24.08
C ALA A 99 5.34 0.88 24.55
N GLN A 100 5.62 -0.03 23.62
CA GLN A 100 6.10 -1.38 23.92
C GLN A 100 7.63 -1.39 23.96
N VAL A 101 8.21 -1.83 25.08
CA VAL A 101 9.65 -2.10 25.14
C VAL A 101 9.89 -3.39 24.33
N SER A 102 10.53 -3.27 23.18
CA SER A 102 10.90 -4.40 22.30
C SER A 102 12.36 -4.26 21.89
N ALA A 103 13.07 -5.38 21.77
CA ALA A 103 14.43 -5.34 21.23
C ALA A 103 14.38 -4.95 19.74
N SER A 104 15.38 -4.21 19.27
CA SER A 104 15.43 -3.78 17.86
C SER A 104 15.36 -4.96 16.88
N ALA A 105 15.95 -6.11 17.24
CA ALA A 105 15.91 -7.33 16.45
C ALA A 105 14.47 -7.85 16.25
N ASP A 106 13.62 -7.79 17.27
CA ASP A 106 12.21 -8.22 17.17
C ASP A 106 11.41 -7.30 16.23
N VAL A 107 11.68 -5.99 16.29
CA VAL A 107 11.04 -5.00 15.39
C VAL A 107 11.46 -5.23 13.93
N MET A 108 12.74 -5.54 13.69
CA MET A 108 13.24 -5.90 12.36
C MET A 108 12.60 -7.21 11.87
N ALA A 109 12.62 -8.26 12.68
CA ALA A 109 12.04 -9.56 12.34
C ALA A 109 10.54 -9.44 12.01
N ALA A 110 9.79 -8.67 12.79
CA ALA A 110 8.37 -8.45 12.54
C ALA A 110 8.12 -7.60 11.28
N SER A 111 9.03 -6.69 10.92
CA SER A 111 8.95 -5.92 9.66
C SER A 111 9.22 -6.82 8.45
N LEU A 112 10.17 -7.74 8.55
CA LEU A 112 10.44 -8.75 7.53
C LEU A 112 9.26 -9.72 7.39
N ALA A 113 8.66 -10.17 8.49
CA ALA A 113 7.46 -11.00 8.45
C ALA A 113 6.31 -10.32 7.70
N GLN A 114 6.08 -9.02 7.94
CA GLN A 114 5.06 -8.26 7.21
C GLN A 114 5.39 -8.13 5.71
N ALA A 115 6.67 -7.99 5.34
CA ALA A 115 7.11 -7.98 3.95
C ALA A 115 6.87 -9.34 3.26
N ILE A 116 7.12 -10.45 3.95
CA ILE A 116 6.84 -11.81 3.46
C ILE A 116 5.34 -11.99 3.18
N GLU A 117 4.47 -11.56 4.10
CA GLU A 117 3.01 -11.60 3.88
C GLU A 117 2.59 -10.78 2.66
N ASN A 118 3.15 -9.58 2.48
CA ASN A 118 2.86 -8.72 1.34
C ASN A 118 3.32 -9.35 0.02
N LEU A 119 4.50 -9.97 0.01
CA LEU A 119 5.04 -10.68 -1.14
C LEU A 119 4.17 -11.88 -1.53
N ASP A 120 3.80 -12.72 -0.57
CA ASP A 120 2.99 -13.90 -0.84
C ASP A 120 1.57 -13.53 -1.29
N TRP A 121 0.96 -12.48 -0.73
CA TRP A 121 -0.29 -11.95 -1.26
C TRP A 121 -0.14 -11.48 -2.71
N THR A 122 0.90 -10.69 -2.99
CA THR A 122 1.14 -10.11 -4.32
C THR A 122 1.37 -11.21 -5.35
N ARG A 123 2.20 -12.21 -5.02
CA ARG A 123 2.46 -13.37 -5.88
C ARG A 123 1.17 -14.12 -6.25
N ARG A 124 0.24 -14.28 -5.30
CA ARG A 124 -1.06 -14.94 -5.55
C ARG A 124 -2.02 -14.07 -6.36
N ALA A 125 -1.85 -12.75 -6.33
CA ALA A 125 -2.69 -11.80 -7.05
C ALA A 125 -2.25 -11.59 -8.51
N LEU A 126 -1.11 -12.15 -8.93
CA LEU A 126 -0.64 -12.07 -10.31
C LEU A 126 -1.59 -12.82 -11.25
N ASP A 127 -2.04 -12.11 -12.28
CA ASP A 127 -2.80 -12.66 -13.39
C ASP A 127 -1.88 -12.84 -14.60
N ALA A 128 -1.82 -14.06 -15.13
CA ALA A 128 -0.90 -14.41 -16.22
C ALA A 128 -1.15 -13.56 -17.48
N ALA A 129 -2.42 -13.33 -17.84
CA ALA A 129 -2.75 -12.54 -19.02
C ALA A 129 -2.33 -11.07 -18.87
N THR A 130 -2.51 -10.50 -17.68
CA THR A 130 -2.06 -9.15 -17.34
C THR A 130 -0.54 -9.04 -17.39
N CYS A 131 0.19 -10.03 -16.85
CA CYS A 131 1.65 -10.08 -16.92
C CYS A 131 2.15 -10.14 -18.36
N GLU A 132 1.56 -10.98 -19.21
CA GLU A 132 1.96 -11.08 -20.63
C GLU A 132 1.70 -9.78 -21.39
N ARG A 133 0.55 -9.15 -21.15
CA ARG A 133 0.24 -7.83 -21.73
C ARG A 133 1.20 -6.76 -21.26
N ALA A 134 1.62 -6.78 -20.00
CA ALA A 134 2.57 -5.83 -19.44
C ALA A 134 3.94 -5.95 -20.12
N VAL A 135 4.48 -7.18 -20.20
CA VAL A 135 5.78 -7.44 -20.84
C VAL A 135 5.73 -7.11 -22.33
N GLU A 136 4.67 -7.50 -23.03
CA GLU A 136 4.49 -7.15 -24.45
C GLU A 136 4.45 -5.63 -24.66
N SER A 137 3.69 -4.91 -23.83
CA SER A 137 3.59 -3.45 -23.95
C SER A 137 4.93 -2.76 -23.69
N ILE A 138 5.75 -3.28 -22.77
CA ILE A 138 7.12 -2.80 -22.55
C ILE A 138 7.98 -3.04 -23.80
N LEU A 139 8.00 -4.26 -24.33
CA LEU A 139 8.88 -4.63 -25.44
C LEU A 139 8.50 -3.96 -26.77
N GLN A 140 7.22 -3.62 -26.97
CA GLN A 140 6.74 -2.93 -28.17
C GLN A 140 6.81 -1.40 -28.07
N ALA A 141 7.03 -0.85 -26.87
CA ALA A 141 7.07 0.59 -26.68
C ALA A 141 8.31 1.19 -27.33
N ARG A 142 8.12 2.24 -28.13
CA ARG A 142 9.23 3.01 -28.71
C ARG A 142 10.00 3.78 -27.63
N ARG A 143 9.28 4.34 -26.66
CA ARG A 143 9.83 5.07 -25.52
C ARG A 143 9.02 4.73 -24.29
N ILE A 144 9.73 4.49 -23.18
CA ILE A 144 9.14 4.15 -21.90
C ILE A 144 9.43 5.26 -20.91
N TYR A 145 8.39 5.81 -20.30
CA TYR A 145 8.52 6.83 -19.27
C TYR A 145 8.02 6.29 -17.94
N VAL A 146 8.92 6.15 -16.97
CA VAL A 146 8.57 5.67 -15.64
C VAL A 146 8.24 6.87 -14.74
N LEU A 147 6.98 6.95 -14.32
CA LEU A 147 6.42 8.04 -13.54
C LEU A 147 6.06 7.57 -12.12
N GLY A 148 6.85 7.99 -11.14
CA GLY A 148 6.46 7.92 -9.73
C GLY A 148 6.94 9.19 -9.05
N LEU A 149 6.14 9.85 -8.20
CA LEU A 149 6.57 11.06 -7.49
C LEU A 149 6.59 10.80 -5.98
N GLY A 150 7.32 11.63 -5.23
CA GLY A 150 7.54 11.38 -3.80
C GLY A 150 8.34 10.09 -3.59
N ALA A 151 7.94 9.26 -2.62
CA ALA A 151 8.61 7.99 -2.33
C ALA A 151 8.60 7.01 -3.52
N SER A 152 7.52 6.98 -4.31
CA SER A 152 7.44 6.14 -5.51
C SER A 152 8.46 6.52 -6.59
N GLY A 153 9.10 7.69 -6.48
CA GLY A 153 10.17 8.09 -7.38
C GLY A 153 11.45 7.26 -7.25
N TYR A 154 11.76 6.74 -6.06
CA TYR A 154 12.91 5.85 -5.87
C TYR A 154 12.70 4.52 -6.59
N LEU A 155 11.50 3.95 -6.47
CA LEU A 155 11.09 2.73 -7.17
C LEU A 155 11.01 2.94 -8.68
N ALA A 156 10.55 4.11 -9.14
CA ALA A 156 10.58 4.48 -10.55
C ALA A 156 12.00 4.49 -11.12
N GLY A 157 12.99 4.97 -10.33
CA GLY A 157 14.40 4.93 -10.70
C GLY A 157 14.96 3.51 -10.81
N LEU A 158 14.58 2.61 -9.90
CA LEU A 158 14.98 1.21 -9.94
C LEU A 158 14.35 0.46 -11.13
N LEU A 159 13.07 0.71 -11.42
CA LEU A 159 12.42 0.15 -12.60
C LEU A 159 13.06 0.66 -13.90
N HIS A 160 13.37 1.96 -13.96
CA HIS A 160 14.15 2.50 -15.07
C HIS A 160 15.48 1.76 -15.23
N HIS A 161 16.24 1.62 -14.14
CA HIS A 161 17.54 0.95 -14.14
C HIS A 161 17.45 -0.51 -14.62
N GLY A 162 16.45 -1.26 -14.19
CA GLY A 162 16.29 -2.67 -14.57
C GLY A 162 15.82 -2.87 -16.02
N LEU A 163 15.09 -1.91 -16.59
CA LEU A 163 14.63 -2.00 -17.99
C LEU A 163 15.65 -1.48 -19.01
N ASP A 164 16.53 -0.56 -18.60
CA ASP A 164 17.50 0.12 -19.47
C ASP A 164 18.36 -0.81 -20.34
N PRO A 165 18.86 -1.98 -19.85
CA PRO A 165 19.65 -2.89 -20.67
C PRO A 165 18.85 -3.57 -21.80
N TYR A 166 17.52 -3.67 -21.66
CA TYR A 166 16.67 -4.49 -22.51
C TYR A 166 15.76 -3.67 -23.43
N CYS A 167 15.58 -2.39 -23.13
CA CYS A 167 14.68 -1.49 -23.85
C CYS A 167 15.46 -0.32 -24.42
N GLU A 168 15.14 0.09 -25.65
CA GLU A 168 15.94 1.10 -26.38
C GLU A 168 15.91 2.50 -25.74
N ASN A 169 14.80 2.88 -25.10
CA ASN A 169 14.65 4.23 -24.55
C ASN A 169 13.73 4.22 -23.32
N VAL A 170 14.35 4.13 -22.13
CA VAL A 170 13.67 4.23 -20.84
C VAL A 170 14.06 5.55 -20.19
N GLN A 171 13.09 6.27 -19.61
CA GLN A 171 13.33 7.52 -18.90
C GLN A 171 12.58 7.54 -17.57
N ALA A 172 13.30 7.68 -16.47
CA ALA A 172 12.69 8.04 -15.20
C ALA A 172 12.28 9.53 -15.26
N VAL A 173 10.99 9.80 -15.06
CA VAL A 173 10.43 11.15 -15.14
C VAL A 173 10.80 12.02 -13.93
N VAL A 174 11.25 11.37 -12.85
CA VAL A 174 11.68 12.04 -11.62
C VAL A 174 12.99 12.75 -11.85
N GLY A 175 12.98 14.05 -11.59
CA GLY A 175 14.18 14.86 -11.71
C GLY A 175 14.04 16.19 -10.99
N VAL A 176 15.13 16.96 -11.07
CA VAL A 176 15.17 18.33 -10.57
C VAL A 176 14.08 19.15 -11.27
N GLY A 177 13.24 19.86 -10.48
CA GLY A 177 12.11 20.65 -10.99
C GLY A 177 10.72 19.99 -10.83
N GLY A 178 10.65 18.80 -10.24
CA GLY A 178 9.41 18.21 -9.73
C GLY A 178 8.34 17.96 -10.81
N SER A 179 7.07 18.12 -10.45
CA SER A 179 5.93 17.77 -11.31
C SER A 179 5.81 18.61 -12.58
N THR A 180 6.23 19.87 -12.57
CA THR A 180 6.26 20.71 -13.78
C THR A 180 7.32 20.22 -14.77
N HIS A 181 8.48 19.78 -14.29
CA HIS A 181 9.50 19.18 -15.13
C HIS A 181 9.00 17.85 -15.72
N ALA A 182 8.39 17.01 -14.89
CA ALA A 182 7.72 15.78 -15.32
C ALA A 182 6.70 16.04 -16.45
N ALA A 183 5.83 17.04 -16.28
CA ALA A 183 4.84 17.43 -17.29
C ALA A 183 5.50 17.81 -18.62
N ARG A 184 6.60 18.56 -18.59
CA ARG A 184 7.35 18.97 -19.79
C ARG A 184 7.93 17.77 -20.52
N GLN A 185 8.49 16.79 -19.80
CA GLN A 185 9.00 15.56 -20.43
C GLN A 185 7.88 14.75 -21.07
N LEU A 186 6.75 14.62 -20.39
CA LEU A 186 5.61 13.81 -20.80
C LEU A 186 4.76 14.45 -21.92
N PHE A 187 4.87 15.77 -22.16
CA PHE A 187 4.08 16.47 -23.17
C PHE A 187 4.34 15.98 -24.61
N LYS A 188 5.51 15.44 -24.91
CA LYS A 188 5.86 14.94 -26.25
C LYS A 188 5.39 13.50 -26.52
N LEU A 189 4.75 12.84 -25.55
CA LEU A 189 4.28 11.47 -25.71
C LEU A 189 3.08 11.39 -26.65
N ARG A 190 3.04 10.29 -27.40
CA ARG A 190 2.05 9.96 -28.43
C ARG A 190 1.72 8.47 -28.34
N GLU A 191 0.82 8.02 -29.20
CA GLU A 191 0.59 6.61 -29.45
C GLU A 191 1.90 5.89 -29.83
N GLY A 192 2.11 4.69 -29.30
CA GLY A 192 3.36 3.91 -29.45
C GLY A 192 4.43 4.19 -28.37
N ASP A 193 4.23 5.19 -27.52
CA ASP A 193 4.98 5.33 -26.26
C ASP A 193 4.26 4.64 -25.11
N LEU A 194 4.97 4.33 -24.03
CA LEU A 194 4.41 3.77 -22.81
C LEU A 194 4.75 4.63 -21.61
N VAL A 195 3.78 4.87 -20.74
CA VAL A 195 4.01 5.42 -19.39
C VAL A 195 3.78 4.32 -18.36
N ILE A 196 4.77 4.08 -17.52
CA ILE A 196 4.65 3.16 -16.37
C ILE A 196 4.52 4.02 -15.11
N ALA A 197 3.31 4.09 -14.56
CA ALA A 197 2.98 4.94 -13.43
C ALA A 197 2.93 4.15 -12.11
N LEU A 198 3.65 4.63 -11.10
CA LEU A 198 3.69 4.07 -9.77
C LEU A 198 3.03 5.03 -8.78
N ALA A 199 2.01 4.56 -8.06
CA ALA A 199 1.45 5.28 -6.92
C ALA A 199 0.95 4.31 -5.85
N PHE A 200 1.32 4.59 -4.60
CA PHE A 200 1.00 3.79 -3.43
C PHE A 200 0.35 4.70 -2.36
N PRO A 201 -0.22 4.15 -1.26
CA PRO A 201 -0.97 4.94 -0.28
C PRO A 201 -0.20 6.18 0.19
N ARG A 202 -0.95 7.26 0.44
CA ARG A 202 -0.51 8.67 0.31
C ARG A 202 -0.24 9.05 -1.15
N TYR A 203 -1.19 8.69 -2.03
CA TYR A 203 -1.09 8.91 -3.46
C TYR A 203 -0.80 10.37 -3.79
N VAL A 204 0.33 10.61 -4.45
CA VAL A 204 0.73 11.96 -4.88
C VAL A 204 -0.22 12.42 -5.98
N SER A 205 -0.94 13.52 -5.74
CA SER A 205 -1.94 14.10 -6.66
C SER A 205 -1.37 14.45 -8.02
N ASP A 206 -0.11 14.86 -8.07
CA ASP A 206 0.58 15.23 -9.31
C ASP A 206 0.75 14.03 -10.24
N THR A 207 1.08 12.84 -9.71
CA THR A 207 1.14 11.60 -10.50
C THR A 207 -0.21 11.30 -11.14
N ILE A 208 -1.29 11.38 -10.36
CA ILE A 208 -2.67 11.12 -10.83
C ILE A 208 -3.05 12.14 -11.92
N THR A 209 -2.72 13.42 -11.70
CA THR A 209 -3.03 14.51 -12.63
C THR A 209 -2.31 14.34 -13.96
N LEU A 210 -1.03 13.97 -13.93
CA LEU A 210 -0.23 13.70 -15.13
C LEU A 210 -0.79 12.51 -15.91
N CYS A 211 -1.08 11.38 -15.25
CA CYS A 211 -1.67 10.20 -15.90
C CYS A 211 -3.03 10.49 -16.52
N ARG A 212 -3.89 11.28 -15.84
CA ARG A 212 -5.18 11.69 -16.39
C ARG A 212 -5.02 12.50 -17.68
N ARG A 213 -4.03 13.41 -17.73
CA ARG A 213 -3.73 14.19 -18.94
C ARG A 213 -3.19 13.33 -20.08
N LEU A 214 -2.36 12.32 -19.76
CA LEU A 214 -1.81 11.40 -20.75
C LEU A 214 -2.88 10.50 -21.36
N ARG A 215 -3.76 9.94 -20.53
CA ARG A 215 -4.91 9.15 -21.00
C ARG A 215 -5.81 9.95 -21.93
N GLY A 216 -6.07 11.22 -21.62
CA GLY A 216 -6.82 12.14 -22.50
C GLY A 216 -6.16 12.39 -23.87
N ARG A 217 -4.92 11.94 -24.09
CA ARG A 217 -4.17 12.06 -25.35
C ARG A 217 -3.93 10.71 -26.02
N GLY A 218 -4.55 9.63 -25.52
CA GLY A 218 -4.39 8.28 -26.06
C GLY A 218 -3.00 7.67 -25.84
N VAL A 219 -2.23 8.15 -24.86
CA VAL A 219 -0.96 7.54 -24.49
C VAL A 219 -1.24 6.33 -23.58
N PRO A 220 -0.76 5.12 -23.93
CA PRO A 220 -0.86 3.94 -23.08
C PRO A 220 -0.25 4.16 -21.69
N VAL A 221 -0.99 3.80 -20.64
CA VAL A 221 -0.56 3.88 -19.24
C VAL A 221 -0.63 2.50 -18.60
N MET A 222 0.52 1.97 -18.18
CA MET A 222 0.61 0.84 -17.26
C MET A 222 0.72 1.34 -15.82
N VAL A 223 -0.02 0.74 -14.89
CA VAL A 223 -0.09 1.17 -13.49
C VAL A 223 0.40 0.08 -12.56
N LEU A 224 1.31 0.44 -11.65
CA LEU A 224 1.66 -0.36 -10.47
C LEU A 224 1.12 0.37 -9.23
N THR A 225 0.21 -0.26 -8.51
CA THR A 225 -0.46 0.35 -7.35
C THR A 225 -0.93 -0.71 -6.34
N ASP A 226 -1.44 -0.31 -5.17
CA ASP A 226 -1.74 -1.24 -4.08
C ASP A 226 -3.11 -1.92 -4.14
N SER A 227 -4.11 -1.27 -4.74
CA SER A 227 -5.49 -1.75 -4.68
C SER A 227 -6.37 -1.19 -5.80
N PRO A 228 -7.50 -1.84 -6.13
CA PRO A 228 -8.48 -1.31 -7.08
C PRO A 228 -9.06 0.05 -6.69
N THR A 229 -9.06 0.38 -5.40
CA THR A 229 -9.49 1.68 -4.85
C THR A 229 -8.45 2.78 -5.04
N SER A 230 -7.28 2.48 -5.59
CA SER A 230 -6.29 3.49 -5.92
C SER A 230 -6.84 4.47 -6.96
N PRO A 231 -6.67 5.78 -6.78
CA PRO A 231 -7.09 6.77 -7.76
C PRO A 231 -6.30 6.69 -9.08
N LEU A 232 -5.18 5.94 -9.10
CA LEU A 232 -4.40 5.69 -10.30
C LEU A 232 -4.92 4.48 -11.09
N ALA A 233 -5.53 3.49 -10.42
CA ALA A 233 -6.03 2.26 -11.05
C ALA A 233 -6.98 2.51 -12.26
N PRO A 234 -8.02 3.37 -12.17
CA PRO A 234 -8.93 3.59 -13.31
C PRO A 234 -8.30 4.36 -14.47
N LEU A 235 -7.04 4.80 -14.35
CA LEU A 235 -6.30 5.52 -15.39
C LEU A 235 -5.39 4.62 -16.21
N GLY A 236 -5.18 3.36 -15.80
CA GLY A 236 -4.31 2.42 -16.50
C GLY A 236 -5.04 1.53 -17.52
N ASP A 237 -4.38 1.25 -18.64
CA ASP A 237 -4.77 0.24 -19.62
C ASP A 237 -4.37 -1.18 -19.17
N ILE A 238 -3.31 -1.24 -18.34
CA ILE A 238 -2.80 -2.44 -17.67
C ILE A 238 -2.54 -2.05 -16.22
N VAL A 239 -3.06 -2.82 -15.26
CA VAL A 239 -2.93 -2.52 -13.82
C VAL A 239 -2.41 -3.75 -13.10
N ILE A 240 -1.27 -3.61 -12.42
CA ILE A 240 -0.68 -4.64 -11.57
C ILE A 240 -0.84 -4.20 -10.12
N PHE A 241 -1.54 -5.02 -9.32
CA PHE A 241 -1.76 -4.75 -7.90
C PHE A 241 -0.67 -5.35 -7.04
N VAL A 242 -0.06 -4.53 -6.19
CA VAL A 242 1.06 -4.90 -5.33
C VAL A 242 0.79 -4.48 -3.90
N ARG A 243 0.70 -5.45 -2.99
CA ARG A 243 0.39 -5.13 -1.60
C ARG A 243 1.58 -4.45 -0.93
N SER A 244 1.36 -3.25 -0.40
CA SER A 244 2.39 -2.43 0.26
C SER A 244 2.02 -2.10 1.71
N LYS A 245 1.35 -3.03 2.41
CA LYS A 245 0.84 -2.80 3.77
C LYS A 245 2.02 -2.47 4.71
N PRO A 246 2.03 -1.29 5.36
CA PRO A 246 3.09 -0.92 6.28
C PRO A 246 2.94 -1.64 7.63
N ARG A 247 4.08 -1.78 8.34
CA ARG A 247 4.09 -2.10 9.78
C ARG A 247 4.23 -0.85 10.66
N LEU A 248 5.21 -0.01 10.34
CA LEU A 248 5.56 1.20 11.09
C LEU A 248 5.81 2.41 10.16
N SER A 249 6.46 2.18 9.03
CA SER A 249 6.72 3.19 7.99
C SER A 249 5.45 3.61 7.24
N SER A 250 5.56 4.60 6.36
CA SER A 250 4.42 5.05 5.53
C SER A 250 3.91 3.97 4.57
N ASN A 251 4.80 3.15 3.99
CA ASN A 251 4.50 2.02 3.09
C ASN A 251 5.55 0.92 3.26
N SER A 252 5.24 -0.31 2.84
CA SER A 252 6.23 -1.40 2.71
C SER A 252 6.64 -1.56 1.24
N GLU A 253 7.86 -1.12 0.91
CA GLU A 253 8.33 -1.08 -0.48
C GLU A 253 8.89 -2.41 -1.00
N ALA A 254 9.15 -3.37 -0.10
CA ALA A 254 9.78 -4.65 -0.44
C ALA A 254 9.03 -5.43 -1.53
N SER A 255 7.70 -5.51 -1.44
CA SER A 255 6.90 -6.22 -2.45
C SER A 255 6.81 -5.45 -3.76
N VAL A 256 6.90 -4.13 -3.73
CA VAL A 256 6.91 -3.30 -4.93
C VAL A 256 8.22 -3.47 -5.68
N LEU A 257 9.35 -3.43 -4.96
CA LEU A 257 10.65 -3.70 -5.53
C LEU A 257 10.73 -5.11 -6.11
N ALA A 258 10.26 -6.13 -5.39
CA ALA A 258 10.25 -7.50 -5.92
C ALA A 258 9.40 -7.66 -7.19
N ILE A 259 8.30 -6.90 -7.34
CA ILE A 259 7.52 -6.89 -8.59
C ILE A 259 8.23 -6.14 -9.70
N ILE A 260 8.97 -5.07 -9.38
CA ILE A 260 9.83 -4.39 -10.34
C ILE A 260 10.89 -5.37 -10.86
N ASP A 261 11.58 -6.08 -9.97
CA ASP A 261 12.58 -7.08 -10.35
C ASP A 261 11.95 -8.20 -11.20
N ALA A 262 10.84 -8.77 -10.75
CA ALA A 262 10.15 -9.82 -11.50
C ALA A 262 9.65 -9.37 -12.89
N LEU A 263 9.23 -8.11 -13.02
CA LEU A 263 8.83 -7.52 -14.30
C LEU A 263 10.04 -7.34 -15.22
N CYS A 264 11.16 -6.84 -14.69
CA CYS A 264 12.41 -6.72 -15.43
C CYS A 264 12.93 -8.08 -15.88
N ASP A 265 12.90 -9.10 -15.02
CA ASP A 265 13.29 -10.48 -15.35
C ASP A 265 12.42 -11.05 -16.49
N ALA A 266 11.11 -10.83 -16.44
CA ALA A 266 10.20 -11.28 -17.49
C ALA A 266 10.45 -10.56 -18.83
N VAL A 267 10.79 -9.26 -18.79
CA VAL A 267 11.20 -8.48 -19.97
C VAL A 267 12.53 -8.98 -20.53
N ALA A 268 13.53 -9.18 -19.67
CA ALA A 268 14.83 -9.71 -20.04
C ALA A 268 14.71 -11.09 -20.71
N GLN A 269 13.90 -11.98 -20.13
CA GLN A 269 13.67 -13.33 -20.67
C GLN A 269 13.06 -13.31 -22.08
N ARG A 270 12.29 -12.27 -22.43
CA ARG A 270 11.57 -12.16 -23.70
C ARG A 270 12.23 -11.22 -24.72
N ALA A 271 13.22 -10.42 -24.31
CA ALA A 271 13.92 -9.51 -25.20
C ALA A 271 14.82 -10.29 -26.19
N LYS A 272 14.74 -9.97 -27.48
CA LYS A 272 15.39 -10.73 -28.58
C LYS A 272 16.91 -10.85 -28.47
N HIS A 273 17.57 -9.90 -27.80
CA HIS A 273 19.02 -9.79 -27.67
C HIS A 273 19.46 -9.62 -26.21
N ALA A 274 18.69 -10.18 -25.26
CA ALA A 274 18.93 -9.95 -23.84
C ALA A 274 20.33 -10.38 -23.39
N VAL A 275 20.81 -11.54 -23.86
CA VAL A 275 22.14 -12.07 -23.53
C VAL A 275 23.21 -11.17 -24.13
N ASP A 276 23.13 -10.87 -25.44
CA ASP A 276 24.11 -10.01 -26.13
C ASP A 276 24.22 -8.64 -25.45
N ARG A 277 23.08 -8.01 -25.13
CA ARG A 277 23.04 -6.71 -24.44
C ARG A 277 23.60 -6.77 -23.03
N ALA A 278 23.30 -7.82 -22.28
CA ALA A 278 23.85 -8.01 -20.94
C ALA A 278 25.37 -8.22 -20.99
N THR A 279 25.88 -8.96 -21.97
CA THR A 279 27.32 -9.13 -22.21
C THR A 279 27.98 -7.80 -22.57
N GLU A 280 27.45 -7.08 -23.57
CA GLU A 280 27.97 -5.76 -23.97
C GLU A 280 27.98 -4.77 -22.81
N LEU A 281 26.91 -4.72 -22.02
CA LEU A 281 26.82 -3.88 -20.84
C LEU A 281 27.85 -4.29 -19.78
N THR A 282 27.99 -5.58 -19.51
CA THR A 282 28.95 -6.08 -18.52
C THR A 282 30.38 -5.71 -18.94
N ASP A 283 30.74 -5.99 -20.19
CA ASP A 283 32.06 -5.65 -20.74
C ASP A 283 32.32 -4.13 -20.67
N PHE A 284 31.30 -3.32 -20.98
CA PHE A 284 31.40 -1.87 -20.85
C PHE A 284 31.59 -1.43 -19.41
N LEU A 285 30.93 -2.07 -18.44
CA LEU A 285 31.01 -1.71 -17.02
C LEU A 285 32.24 -2.26 -16.31
N LEU A 286 32.96 -3.24 -16.87
CA LEU A 286 34.14 -3.87 -16.24
C LEU A 286 35.13 -2.88 -15.61
N PRO A 287 35.49 -1.73 -16.22
CA PRO A 287 36.43 -0.78 -15.62
C PRO A 287 35.97 -0.18 -14.28
N TRP A 288 34.67 -0.24 -13.98
CA TRP A 288 34.06 0.27 -12.76
C TRP A 288 33.72 -0.83 -11.74
N LEU A 289 33.98 -2.10 -12.05
CA LEU A 289 33.69 -3.23 -11.19
C LEU A 289 34.95 -3.77 -10.52
N ASP A 290 34.84 -4.19 -9.26
CA ASP A 290 35.94 -4.88 -8.58
C ASP A 290 36.06 -6.31 -9.08
N SER A 291 37.09 -6.57 -9.88
CA SER A 291 37.42 -7.89 -10.41
C SER A 291 37.57 -8.98 -9.35
N ALA A 292 38.02 -8.65 -8.13
CA ALA A 292 38.19 -9.64 -7.06
C ALA A 292 36.86 -10.15 -6.52
N SER A 293 35.82 -9.29 -6.50
CA SER A 293 34.46 -9.67 -6.12
C SER A 293 33.76 -10.55 -7.18
N LEU A 294 34.06 -10.31 -8.47
CA LEU A 294 33.51 -11.09 -9.59
C LEU A 294 34.09 -12.51 -9.67
N ALA A 295 35.32 -12.73 -9.22
CA ALA A 295 35.94 -14.05 -9.18
C ALA A 295 35.43 -14.94 -8.03
N GLN A 296 34.95 -14.35 -6.92
CA GLN A 296 34.47 -15.11 -5.76
C GLN A 296 33.07 -15.70 -5.98
N THR A 297 32.24 -15.05 -6.78
CA THR A 297 30.88 -15.50 -7.08
C THR A 297 30.86 -16.74 -8.00
N THR A 298 31.89 -16.93 -8.83
CA THR A 298 32.02 -18.12 -9.70
C THR A 298 32.66 -19.32 -9.00
N GLY A 299 33.39 -19.11 -7.90
CA GLY A 299 34.08 -20.17 -7.13
C GLY A 299 33.23 -20.87 -6.06
N ALA A 300 32.03 -20.39 -5.75
CA ALA A 300 31.19 -20.91 -4.65
C ALA A 300 30.18 -22.01 -5.07
N SER A 301 30.21 -22.50 -6.32
CA SER A 301 29.28 -23.53 -6.81
C SER A 301 29.84 -24.95 -6.71
N ALA A 302 30.23 -25.36 -5.50
CA ALA A 302 30.26 -26.77 -5.13
C ALA A 302 29.65 -26.91 -3.73
N PRO A 303 28.50 -27.58 -3.55
CA PRO A 303 27.99 -27.83 -2.23
C PRO A 303 28.92 -28.83 -1.55
N ALA A 304 29.73 -28.34 -0.61
CA ALA A 304 30.36 -29.18 0.37
C ALA A 304 29.24 -29.90 1.14
N ASN A 305 29.25 -31.22 1.02
CA ASN A 305 28.37 -32.18 1.66
C ASN A 305 28.15 -31.80 3.14
N ALA A 306 26.99 -31.23 3.46
CA ALA A 306 26.56 -30.99 4.84
C ALA A 306 25.40 -31.96 5.14
N PRO A 307 25.48 -32.78 6.20
CA PRO A 307 24.44 -33.75 6.51
C PRO A 307 23.15 -33.00 6.87
N ALA A 308 22.03 -33.46 6.29
CA ALA A 308 20.70 -32.93 6.57
C ALA A 308 20.37 -33.05 8.07
N GLY A 309 20.56 -31.96 8.81
CA GLY A 309 20.01 -31.76 10.15
C GLY A 309 18.55 -31.30 10.05
N PRO A 310 17.66 -31.73 10.96
CA PRO A 310 16.23 -31.51 10.80
C PRO A 310 15.87 -30.04 11.04
N VAL A 311 15.32 -29.40 10.01
CA VAL A 311 14.67 -28.09 10.11
C VAL A 311 13.23 -28.29 10.56
N VAL A 312 12.95 -28.23 11.87
CA VAL A 312 11.68 -27.73 12.42
C VAL A 312 11.93 -27.13 13.81
N GLY A 313 12.14 -25.81 13.86
CA GLY A 313 12.08 -25.03 15.10
C GLY A 313 10.63 -24.79 15.50
N ARG A 314 10.16 -25.64 16.42
CA ARG A 314 8.84 -25.59 17.07
C ARG A 314 8.67 -24.29 17.87
N VAL A 315 7.61 -23.53 17.61
CA VAL A 315 7.15 -22.43 18.47
C VAL A 315 6.85 -23.00 19.86
N VAL A 316 7.56 -22.49 20.86
CA VAL A 316 7.39 -22.87 22.28
C VAL A 316 6.12 -22.20 22.82
N ALA A 317 5.13 -23.01 23.18
CA ALA A 317 4.08 -22.62 24.12
C ALA A 317 4.49 -23.06 25.54
N PRO A 318 4.11 -22.34 26.61
CA PRO A 318 4.60 -22.60 27.96
C PRO A 318 4.02 -23.89 28.54
N GLN A 319 4.89 -24.62 29.24
CA GLN A 319 4.68 -25.96 29.78
C GLN A 319 3.60 -26.00 30.87
N ARG A 320 2.76 -27.05 30.83
CA ARG A 320 2.20 -27.66 32.04
C ARG A 320 2.73 -29.09 32.14
N THR A 321 3.31 -29.38 33.29
CA THR A 321 3.89 -30.64 33.75
C THR A 321 2.87 -31.78 33.79
N ALA A 322 3.22 -32.95 33.25
CA ALA A 322 2.78 -34.23 33.79
C ALA A 322 3.68 -35.37 33.29
N ALA A 323 4.09 -36.22 34.24
CA ALA A 323 5.00 -37.32 34.05
C ALA A 323 4.32 -38.57 33.46
N ALA A 324 5.10 -39.27 32.63
CA ALA A 324 5.32 -40.71 32.54
C ALA A 324 4.18 -41.70 32.20
N ASN A 325 4.46 -42.39 31.07
CA ASN A 325 4.32 -43.82 30.75
C ASN A 325 2.91 -44.38 30.45
N ALA A 326 2.61 -44.64 29.17
CA ALA A 326 2.86 -45.89 28.40
C ALA A 326 1.70 -46.89 28.61
N THR A 327 1.00 -47.46 27.62
CA THR A 327 1.49 -48.24 26.48
C THR A 327 0.32 -48.59 25.53
N ALA A 328 0.64 -48.75 24.24
CA ALA A 328 0.03 -49.59 23.18
C ALA A 328 -1.39 -49.35 22.61
N ASN A 329 -1.36 -49.09 21.29
CA ASN A 329 -2.30 -49.38 20.21
C ASN A 329 -3.24 -50.58 20.40
N SER A 330 -4.51 -50.45 19.99
CA SER A 330 -4.98 -50.78 18.63
C SER A 330 -6.51 -50.95 18.56
N HIS A 331 -7.05 -50.71 17.36
CA HIS A 331 -8.29 -51.26 16.79
C HIS A 331 -9.68 -50.63 17.08
N THR A 332 -10.29 -50.19 15.96
CA THR A 332 -11.65 -50.57 15.50
C THR A 332 -12.85 -49.66 15.81
N THR A 333 -13.41 -49.13 14.71
CA THR A 333 -14.84 -48.96 14.34
C THR A 333 -15.75 -47.99 15.11
N VAL A 334 -16.24 -47.00 14.33
CA VAL A 334 -17.61 -46.44 14.21
C VAL A 334 -18.60 -46.75 15.34
N VAL A 335 -19.23 -45.71 15.92
CA VAL A 335 -20.70 -45.57 16.11
C VAL A 335 -21.06 -44.17 16.64
N VAL A 336 -22.20 -43.68 16.14
CA VAL A 336 -22.97 -42.47 16.47
C VAL A 336 -23.70 -42.60 17.82
N ALA A 337 -23.70 -41.55 18.65
CA ALA A 337 -24.79 -41.13 19.59
C ALA A 337 -24.24 -40.00 20.50
N ALA A 338 -24.77 -38.77 20.54
CA ALA A 338 -26.09 -38.33 21.02
C ALA A 338 -26.36 -38.68 22.51
N ALA A 339 -26.31 -37.66 23.38
CA ALA A 339 -27.01 -37.52 24.68
C ALA A 339 -26.27 -36.47 25.53
N THR A 340 -26.82 -35.28 25.81
CA THR A 340 -27.70 -34.98 26.97
C THR A 340 -27.04 -35.34 28.30
N ALA A 341 -27.01 -34.53 29.35
CA ALA A 341 -27.61 -33.24 29.66
C ALA A 341 -26.98 -32.81 31.01
N SER A 342 -27.23 -31.55 31.38
CA SER A 342 -27.65 -31.16 32.74
C SER A 342 -26.55 -31.25 33.83
N THR A 343 -26.48 -30.41 34.86
CA THR A 343 -27.43 -29.46 35.46
C THR A 343 -26.62 -28.61 36.44
N GLN A 344 -27.13 -27.40 36.72
CA GLN A 344 -27.12 -26.71 38.03
C GLN A 344 -25.76 -26.44 38.69
N GLY A 345 -25.43 -25.16 38.92
CA GLY A 345 -25.90 -24.42 40.10
C GLY A 345 -24.62 -24.11 40.90
N THR A 346 -24.35 -22.93 41.44
CA THR A 346 -25.12 -21.96 42.21
C THR A 346 -24.17 -20.75 42.35
N GLN A 347 -24.61 -19.51 42.17
CA GLN A 347 -24.83 -18.52 43.25
C GLN A 347 -23.81 -18.63 44.41
N ASN A 348 -23.14 -17.59 44.93
CA ASN A 348 -23.60 -16.22 45.15
C ASN A 348 -22.46 -15.38 45.76
N LEU A 349 -22.58 -14.05 45.66
CA LEU A 349 -22.13 -12.98 46.60
C LEU A 349 -20.65 -12.91 47.03
N GLY A 350 -19.98 -11.76 47.07
CA GLY A 350 -20.39 -10.37 46.91
C GLY A 350 -19.32 -9.44 47.52
N GLN A 351 -19.39 -8.15 47.15
CA GLN A 351 -18.99 -6.95 47.93
C GLN A 351 -17.49 -6.80 48.31
N GLN A 352 -16.88 -5.62 48.44
CA GLN A 352 -17.23 -4.20 48.27
C GLN A 352 -15.92 -3.36 48.34
N ALA A 353 -15.94 -2.20 47.68
CA ALA A 353 -15.40 -0.88 48.08
C ALA A 353 -13.90 -0.64 48.48
N THR A 354 -13.15 0.06 47.60
CA THR A 354 -12.54 1.45 47.67
C THR A 354 -12.31 2.17 49.03
N PRO A 355 -11.58 3.34 49.13
CA PRO A 355 -10.62 4.08 48.25
C PRO A 355 -9.42 4.78 49.00
N ARG A 356 -8.75 5.74 48.31
CA ARG A 356 -7.97 6.94 48.78
C ARG A 356 -6.44 6.72 49.01
N THR A 357 -5.50 7.64 48.71
CA THR A 357 -5.54 9.12 48.60
C THR A 357 -4.25 9.67 47.94
N VAL A 358 -4.34 10.85 47.31
CA VAL A 358 -3.26 11.82 47.01
C VAL A 358 -3.38 12.99 48.01
N PRO A 359 -2.30 13.70 48.37
CA PRO A 359 -2.20 15.17 48.13
C PRO A 359 -0.73 15.59 47.81
N GLY A 360 -0.33 16.76 47.30
CA GLY A 360 -0.87 18.08 46.93
C GLY A 360 0.35 18.98 46.60
N SER A 361 0.39 19.70 45.46
CA SER A 361 0.22 21.17 45.29
C SER A 361 1.38 22.10 45.70
N GLN A 362 1.88 22.92 44.75
CA GLN A 362 2.07 24.41 44.76
C GLN A 362 3.24 24.81 43.83
N ASP A 363 3.04 25.50 42.71
CA ASP A 363 2.77 26.95 42.47
C ASP A 363 4.01 27.87 42.61
N ARG A 364 4.46 28.47 41.49
CA ARG A 364 5.03 29.84 41.45
C ARG A 364 5.21 30.37 40.01
N LYS A 365 4.62 31.56 39.80
CA LYS A 365 4.84 32.52 38.71
C LYS A 365 6.20 33.23 38.85
N ASP A 366 6.79 33.67 37.74
CA ASP A 366 7.27 35.04 37.41
C ASP A 366 8.07 34.98 36.08
N LYS A 367 7.76 35.71 35.00
CA LYS A 367 7.84 37.15 34.66
C LYS A 367 9.15 37.54 33.94
N ALA A 368 9.00 37.99 32.69
CA ALA A 368 9.83 38.93 31.90
C ALA A 368 11.34 38.71 31.68
N SER A 369 11.74 38.47 30.43
CA SER A 369 12.48 39.41 29.54
C SER A 369 12.55 38.85 28.13
#